data_AF-M9L8W4-F1
#
_entry.id   AF-M9L8W4-F1
#
_cell.length_a   1.000
_cell.length_b   1.000
_cell.length_c   1.000
_cell.angle_alpha   90.00
_cell.angle_beta   90.00
_cell.angle_gamma   90.00
#
_symmetry.space_group_name_H-M   'P 1'
#
loop_
_entity.id
_entity.type
_entity.pdbx_description
1 polymer ?
#
loop_
_entity_poly.entity_id
_entity_poly.type
_entity_poly.pdbx_seq_one_letter_code
_entity_poly.pdbx_strand_id
1 'polypeptide(L)' 'MNPQIENNFKYHEPQPGQPEKYTAICEKAKELAYLIDDLAVNSRKKSLAMTNLEQAVMWANAAIARN' A
#
# COMPACT_ATOMS: atom_id res chain seq x y z
N MET A 1 5.80 7.16 -28.13
CA MET A 1 5.28 6.27 -27.05
C MET A 1 5.25 7.07 -25.76
N ASN A 2 4.26 6.89 -24.89
CA ASN A 2 4.18 7.65 -23.63
C ASN A 2 5.02 6.93 -22.55
N PRO A 3 6.16 7.49 -22.10
CA PRO A 3 7.09 6.81 -21.20
C PRO A 3 6.47 6.47 -19.83
N GLN A 4 5.49 7.24 -19.38
CA GLN A 4 4.81 6.98 -18.11
C GLN A 4 3.92 5.73 -18.20
N ILE A 5 3.23 5.54 -19.33
CA ILE A 5 2.42 4.35 -19.57
C ILE A 5 3.34 3.12 -19.61
N GLU A 6 4.42 3.18 -20.39
CA GLU A 6 5.38 2.06 -20.46
C GLU A 6 5.97 1.71 -19.10
N ASN A 7 6.33 2.71 -18.28
CA ASN A 7 6.83 2.45 -16.94
C ASN A 7 5.74 1.92 -15.99
N ASN A 8 4.49 2.36 -16.11
CA ASN A 8 3.43 1.94 -15.19
C ASN A 8 2.90 0.53 -15.47
N PHE A 9 3.00 0.07 -16.71
CA PHE A 9 2.41 -1.19 -17.18
C PHE A 9 3.44 -2.25 -17.60
N LYS A 10 4.75 -1.98 -17.46
CA LYS A 10 5.78 -3.02 -17.62
C LYS A 10 5.82 -3.96 -16.41
N TYR A 11 6.43 -5.12 -16.61
CA TYR A 11 6.82 -6.00 -15.51
C TYR A 11 8.01 -5.40 -14.76
N HIS A 12 7.92 -5.34 -13.42
CA HIS A 12 8.98 -4.86 -12.55
C HIS A 12 9.54 -6.04 -11.75
N GLU A 13 10.74 -6.50 -12.10
CA GLU A 13 11.41 -7.57 -11.37
C GLU A 13 11.80 -7.12 -9.96
N PRO A 14 11.55 -7.96 -8.93
CA PRO A 14 11.94 -7.66 -7.56
C PRO A 14 13.44 -7.41 -7.44
N GLN A 15 13.81 -6.28 -6.84
CA GLN A 15 15.20 -5.92 -6.54
C GLN A 15 15.57 -6.30 -5.10
N PRO A 16 16.86 -6.60 -4.82
CA PRO A 16 17.33 -6.77 -3.45
C PRO A 16 16.95 -5.57 -2.57
N GLY A 17 16.44 -5.82 -1.36
CA GLY A 17 16.03 -4.76 -0.44
C GLY A 17 14.58 -4.27 -0.62
N GLN A 18 13.88 -4.65 -1.70
CA GLN A 18 12.46 -4.33 -1.86
C GLN A 18 11.54 -5.11 -0.92
N PRO A 19 11.73 -6.44 -0.72
CA PRO A 19 10.91 -7.22 0.23
C PRO A 19 10.84 -6.58 1.61
N GLU A 20 11.96 -6.10 2.13
CA GLU A 20 12.08 -5.47 3.45
C GLU A 20 11.27 -4.16 3.52
N LYS A 21 11.28 -3.36 2.43
CA LYS A 21 10.46 -2.14 2.34
C LYS A 21 8.97 -2.46 2.30
N TYR A 22 8.56 -3.47 1.53
CA TYR A 22 7.17 -3.93 1.48
C TYR A 22 6.70 -4.38 2.86
N THR A 23 7.50 -5.21 3.55
CA THR A 23 7.19 -5.69 4.90
C THR A 23 7.06 -4.54 5.88
N ALA A 24 7.97 -3.58 5.87
CA ALA A 24 7.92 -2.43 6.79
C ALA A 24 6.62 -1.61 6.63
N ILE A 25 6.19 -1.37 5.39
CA ILE A 25 4.94 -0.65 5.09
C ILE A 25 3.73 -1.48 5.54
N CYS A 26 3.68 -2.75 5.16
CA CYS A 26 2.57 -3.64 5.48
C CYS A 26 2.39 -3.80 7.00
N GLU A 27 3.47 -3.96 7.76
CA GLU A 27 3.39 -4.10 9.22
C GLU A 27 2.86 -2.84 9.90
N LYS A 28 3.29 -1.64 9.45
CA LYS A 28 2.77 -0.37 9.99
C LYS A 28 1.33 -0.09 9.59
N ALA A 29 0.93 -0.44 8.38
CA ALA A 29 -0.47 -0.37 7.99
C ALA A 29 -1.33 -1.35 8.79
N LYS A 30 -0.85 -2.57 9.04
CA LYS A 30 -1.55 -3.56 9.87
C LYS A 30 -1.74 -3.05 11.31
N GLU A 31 -0.71 -2.46 11.90
CA GLU A 31 -0.78 -1.83 13.22
C GLU A 31 -1.86 -0.74 13.28
N LEU A 32 -1.89 0.16 12.31
CA LEU A 32 -2.93 1.20 12.22
C LEU A 32 -4.32 0.63 11.96
N ALA A 33 -4.43 -0.42 11.14
CA ALA A 33 -5.70 -1.09 10.86
C ALA A 33 -6.31 -1.66 12.14
N TYR A 34 -5.51 -2.30 13.00
CA TYR A 34 -5.96 -2.77 14.31
C TYR A 34 -6.42 -1.62 15.21
N LEU A 35 -5.69 -0.50 15.23
CA LEU A 35 -6.07 0.67 16.03
C LEU A 35 -7.40 1.28 15.55
N ILE A 36 -7.61 1.37 14.23
CA ILE A 36 -8.89 1.80 13.64
C ILE A 36 -9.99 0.81 14.01
N ASP A 37 -9.69 -0.49 13.97
CA ASP A 37 -10.67 -1.52 14.28
C ASP A 37 -11.15 -1.43 15.74
N ASP A 38 -10.23 -1.25 16.66
CA ASP A 38 -10.48 -1.16 18.10
C ASP A 38 -11.23 0.14 18.49
N LEU A 39 -10.78 1.29 17.96
CA LEU A 39 -11.27 2.59 18.42
C LEU A 39 -12.46 3.14 17.63
N ALA A 40 -12.62 2.77 16.35
CA ALA A 40 -13.70 3.32 15.53
C ALA A 40 -14.98 2.49 15.66
N VAL A 41 -16.11 3.19 15.88
CA VAL A 41 -17.44 2.56 15.86
C VAL A 41 -17.73 1.98 14.48
N ASN A 42 -18.32 0.79 14.45
CA ASN A 42 -18.73 0.14 13.21
C ASN A 42 -19.66 1.06 12.40
N SER A 43 -19.15 1.53 11.27
CA SER A 43 -19.79 2.56 10.46
C SER A 43 -19.17 2.62 9.07
N ARG A 44 -19.88 3.26 8.13
CA ARG A 44 -19.34 3.55 6.80
C ARG A 44 -17.98 4.28 6.85
N LYS A 45 -17.75 5.13 7.86
CA LYS A 45 -16.48 5.87 8.00
C LYS A 45 -15.33 4.91 8.31
N LYS A 46 -15.55 3.95 9.22
CA LYS A 46 -14.58 2.88 9.53
C LYS A 46 -14.25 2.06 8.28
N SER A 47 -15.27 1.61 7.55
CA SER A 47 -15.05 0.86 6.29
C SER A 47 -14.23 1.66 5.28
N LEU A 48 -14.55 2.94 5.09
CA LEU A 48 -13.78 3.82 4.19
C LEU A 48 -12.34 4.04 4.68
N ALA A 49 -12.12 4.17 5.98
CA ALA A 49 -10.78 4.31 6.54
C ALA A 49 -9.92 3.07 6.25
N MET A 50 -10.47 1.87 6.42
CA MET A 50 -9.79 0.61 6.10
C MET A 50 -9.48 0.51 4.59
N THR A 51 -10.45 0.78 3.72
CA THR A 51 -10.25 0.77 2.25
C THR A 51 -9.18 1.77 1.82
N ASN A 52 -9.17 2.97 2.38
CA ASN A 52 -8.17 3.99 2.03
C ASN A 52 -6.78 3.62 2.55
N LEU A 53 -6.67 2.96 3.71
CA LEU A 53 -5.41 2.45 4.22
C LEU A 53 -4.84 1.37 3.31
N GLU A 54 -5.66 0.41 2.88
CA GLU A 54 -5.26 -0.61 1.89
C GLU A 54 -4.79 0.02 0.58
N GLN A 55 -5.53 1.03 0.08
CA GLN A 55 -5.15 1.75 -1.13
C GLN A 55 -3.82 2.51 -0.96
N ALA A 56 -3.58 3.10 0.21
CA ALA A 56 -2.31 3.76 0.50
C ALA A 56 -1.13 2.77 0.44
N VAL A 57 -1.29 1.58 1.02
CA VAL A 57 -0.28 0.50 0.95
C VAL A 57 -0.05 0.07 -0.50
N MET A 58 -1.10 -0.14 -1.28
CA MET A 58 -1.00 -0.50 -2.69
C MET A 58 -0.17 0.52 -3.48
N TRP A 59 -0.45 1.82 -3.31
CA TRP A 59 0.30 2.87 -4.00
C TRP A 59 1.75 3.00 -3.51
N ALA A 60 2.01 2.80 -2.22
CA ALA A 60 3.35 2.82 -1.68
C ALA A 60 4.20 1.65 -2.20
N ASN A 61 3.63 0.45 -2.28
CA ASN A 61 4.29 -0.71 -2.88
C ASN A 61 4.52 -0.52 -4.39
N ALA A 62 3.57 0.08 -5.10
CA ALA A 62 3.76 0.44 -6.50
C ALA A 62 4.89 1.45 -6.70
N ALA A 63 5.07 2.41 -5.78
CA ALA A 63 6.18 3.36 -5.83
C ALA A 63 7.54 2.66 -5.63
N ILE A 64 7.62 1.63 -4.77
CA ILE A 64 8.83 0.81 -4.59
C ILE A 64 9.10 -0.07 -5.82
N ALA A 65 8.07 -0.63 -6.44
CA ALA A 65 8.25 -1.49 -7.62
C ALA A 65 8.67 -0.69 -8.86
N ARG A 66 8.19 0.55 -9.00
CA ARG A 66 8.36 1.37 -10.20
C ARG A 66 9.60 2.26 -10.21
N ASN A 67 10.36 2.32 -9.12
CA ASN A 67 11.56 3.17 -8.94
C ASN A 67 12.69 2.40 -8.24
#